data_AF-A0AA36KMA3-F1
#
_entry.id   AF-A0AA36KMA3-F1
#
_cell.length_a   1.000
_cell.length_b   1.000
_cell.length_c   1.000
_cell.angle_alpha   90.00
_cell.angle_beta   90.00
_cell.angle_gamma   90.00
#
_symmetry.space_group_name_H-M   'P 1'
#
loop_
_entity.id
_entity.type
_entity.pdbx_description
1 polymer ?
#
loop_
_entity_poly.entity_id
_entity_poly.type
_entity_poly.pdbx_seq_one_letter_code
_entity_poly.pdbx_strand_id
1 'polypeptide(L)'
;MMDCYGLVLFLIFHLAFIIAPAGILLAAYFDKGMNFVLIVIGSLFLVINSYYLYEKFIKKTFIVTINSELYSQLQKISQDENKSIKDIINNKIKDIS
;
A
#
# COMPACT_ATOMS: atom_id res chain seq x y z
N MET A 1 9.45 -8.38 5.42
CA MET A 1 8.53 -9.37 6.02
C MET A 1 7.24 -8.60 6.26
N MET A 2 6.18 -8.90 5.51
CA MET A 2 4.91 -8.16 5.63
C MET A 2 4.24 -8.63 6.93
N ASP A 3 4.29 -7.80 7.94
CA ASP A 3 3.62 -7.97 9.22
C ASP A 3 2.11 -8.16 8.99
N CYS A 4 1.46 -8.98 9.82
CA CYS A 4 0.05 -9.40 9.65
C CYS A 4 -0.89 -8.19 9.42
N TYR A 5 -0.59 -7.06 10.06
CA TYR A 5 -1.28 -5.78 9.89
C TYR A 5 -1.17 -5.19 8.48
N GLY A 6 0.00 -5.26 7.84
CA GLY A 6 0.20 -4.78 6.47
C GLY A 6 -0.58 -5.58 5.44
N LEU A 7 -0.73 -6.89 5.66
CA LEU A 7 -1.53 -7.77 4.80
C LEU A 7 -3.02 -7.51 4.94
N VAL A 8 -3.51 -7.28 6.17
CA VAL A 8 -4.90 -6.87 6.43
C VAL A 8 -5.21 -5.51 5.80
N LEU A 9 -4.32 -4.51 5.95
CA LEU A 9 -4.46 -3.20 5.32
C LEU A 9 -4.51 -3.29 3.79
N PHE A 10 -3.62 -4.07 3.19
CA PHE A 10 -3.60 -4.32 1.75
C PHE A 10 -4.94 -4.89 1.26
N LEU A 11 -5.50 -5.88 1.99
CA LEU A 11 -6.77 -6.51 1.66
C LEU A 11 -7.94 -5.52 1.77
N ILE A 12 -7.98 -4.70 2.83
CA ILE A 12 -9.02 -3.68 3.05
C ILE A 12 -9.03 -2.68 1.89
N PHE A 13 -7.87 -2.21 1.44
CA PHE A 13 -7.79 -1.29 0.30
C PHE A 13 -8.30 -1.95 -0.99
N HIS A 14 -7.92 -3.20 -1.25
CA HIS A 14 -8.40 -3.93 -2.43
C HIS A 14 -9.92 -4.11 -2.42
N LEU A 15 -10.50 -4.46 -1.27
CA LEU A 15 -11.95 -4.52 -1.09
C LEU A 15 -12.62 -3.17 -1.36
N ALA A 16 -12.06 -2.07 -0.86
CA ALA A 16 -12.60 -0.73 -1.11
C ALA A 16 -12.64 -0.38 -2.61
N PHE A 17 -11.60 -0.75 -3.37
CA PHE A 17 -11.57 -0.54 -4.83
C PHE A 17 -12.59 -1.39 -5.61
N ILE A 18 -13.01 -2.54 -5.07
CA ILE A 18 -14.06 -3.38 -5.68
C ILE A 18 -15.46 -2.89 -5.28
N ILE A 19 -15.64 -2.50 -4.01
CA ILE A 19 -16.93 -2.08 -3.46
C ILE A 19 -17.38 -0.74 -4.06
N ALA A 20 -16.46 0.20 -4.27
CA ALA A 20 -16.79 1.52 -4.81
C ALA A 20 -17.49 1.46 -6.19
N PRO A 21 -16.94 0.80 -7.24
CA PRO A 21 -17.63 0.67 -8.52
C PRO A 21 -18.90 -0.17 -8.42
N ALA A 22 -18.95 -1.20 -7.57
CA ALA A 22 -20.17 -1.98 -7.34
C ALA A 22 -21.29 -1.12 -6.70
N GLY A 23 -20.95 -0.26 -5.75
CA GLY A 23 -21.86 0.69 -5.11
C GLY A 23 -22.39 1.73 -6.09
N ILE A 24 -21.54 2.25 -6.98
CA ILE A 24 -21.95 3.14 -8.07
C ILE A 24 -22.92 2.43 -9.03
N LEU A 25 -22.62 1.17 -9.39
CA LEU A 25 -23.45 0.39 -10.31
C LEU A 25 -24.83 0.08 -9.71
N LEU A 26 -24.87 -0.33 -8.44
CA LEU A 26 -26.12 -0.54 -7.71
C LEU A 26 -26.92 0.77 -7.60
N ALA A 27 -26.27 1.86 -7.22
CA ALA A 27 -26.92 3.15 -7.11
C ALA A 27 -27.54 3.55 -8.46
N ALA A 28 -26.81 3.42 -9.57
CA ALA A 28 -27.29 3.75 -10.91
C ALA A 28 -28.54 2.93 -11.31
N TYR A 29 -28.69 1.71 -10.78
CA TYR A 29 -29.80 0.82 -11.09
C TYR A 29 -31.05 1.11 -10.26
N PHE A 30 -30.88 1.42 -8.97
CA PHE A 30 -32.00 1.56 -8.03
C PHE A 30 -32.47 3.00 -7.82
N ASP A 31 -31.60 4.00 -7.99
CA ASP A 31 -31.94 5.39 -7.70
C ASP A 31 -31.25 6.32 -8.72
N LYS A 32 -31.99 7.28 -9.28
CA LYS A 32 -31.45 8.29 -10.22
C LYS A 32 -31.50 9.71 -9.63
N GLY A 33 -31.89 9.83 -8.37
CA GLY A 33 -32.03 11.09 -7.66
C GLY A 33 -30.77 11.48 -6.89
N MET A 34 -30.96 12.32 -5.87
CA MET A 34 -29.86 12.88 -5.08
C MET A 34 -29.02 11.81 -4.34
N ASN A 35 -29.61 10.67 -4.00
CA ASN A 35 -28.89 9.55 -3.35
C ASN A 35 -27.83 8.94 -4.28
N PHE A 36 -28.11 8.84 -5.58
CA PHE A 36 -27.14 8.37 -6.56
C PHE A 36 -25.90 9.26 -6.57
N VAL A 37 -26.11 10.58 -6.62
CA VAL A 37 -25.04 11.57 -6.62
C VAL A 37 -24.21 11.45 -5.34
N LEU A 38 -24.85 11.30 -4.18
CA LEU A 38 -24.16 11.12 -2.90
C LEU A 38 -23.34 9.82 -2.86
N ILE A 39 -23.88 8.71 -3.36
CA ILE A 39 -23.16 7.43 -3.41
C ILE A 39 -21.96 7.51 -4.35
N VAL A 40 -22.11 8.17 -5.51
CA VAL A 40 -21.01 8.36 -6.46
C VAL A 40 -19.91 9.22 -5.86
N ILE A 41 -20.26 10.35 -5.24
CA ILE A 41 -19.29 11.25 -4.59
C ILE A 41 -18.58 10.53 -3.45
N GLY A 42 -19.33 9.81 -2.60
CA GLY A 42 -18.76 9.03 -1.49
C GLY A 42 -17.82 7.93 -1.97
N SER A 43 -18.20 7.22 -3.05
CA SER A 43 -17.38 6.16 -3.65
C SER A 43 -16.10 6.72 -4.27
N LEU A 44 -16.18 7.83 -5.00
CA LEU A 44 -15.01 8.50 -5.56
C LEU A 44 -14.07 8.98 -4.44
N PHE A 45 -14.62 9.59 -3.39
CA PHE A 45 -13.83 10.02 -2.24
C PHE A 45 -13.13 8.84 -1.56
N LEU A 46 -13.84 7.72 -1.36
CA LEU A 46 -13.28 6.50 -0.79
C LEU A 46 -12.10 5.97 -1.62
N VAL A 47 -12.26 5.93 -2.95
CA VAL A 47 -11.23 5.45 -3.88
C VAL A 47 -10.01 6.35 -3.87
N ILE A 48 -10.18 7.68 -3.94
CA ILE A 48 -9.08 8.65 -3.95
C ILE A 48 -8.27 8.57 -2.64
N ASN A 49 -8.95 8.55 -1.49
CA ASN A 49 -8.28 8.46 -0.20
C ASN A 49 -7.59 7.11 0.00
N SER A 50 -8.23 6.02 -0.41
CA SER A 50 -7.65 4.67 -0.38
C SER A 50 -6.41 4.59 -1.25
N TYR A 51 -6.44 5.18 -2.45
CA TYR A 51 -5.29 5.24 -3.35
C TYR A 51 -4.15 6.07 -2.76
N TYR A 52 -4.44 7.24 -2.20
CA TYR A 52 -3.43 8.07 -1.54
C TYR A 52 -2.75 7.33 -0.37
N LEU A 53 -3.53 6.64 0.46
CA LEU A 53 -3.00 5.84 1.57
C LEU A 53 -2.19 4.65 1.06
N TYR A 54 -2.67 3.95 0.02
CA TYR A 54 -1.96 2.84 -0.60
C TYR A 54 -0.59 3.29 -1.15
N GLU A 55 -0.53 4.38 -1.90
CA GLU A 55 0.71 4.99 -2.40
C GLU A 55 1.65 5.36 -1.23
N LYS A 56 1.12 6.06 -0.22
CA LYS A 56 1.93 6.60 0.87
C LYS A 56 2.46 5.53 1.82
N PHE A 57 1.68 4.49 2.10
CA PHE A 57 2.02 3.46 3.08
C PHE A 57 2.54 2.20 2.42
N ILE A 58 1.79 1.58 1.49
CA ILE A 58 2.14 0.30 0.87
C ILE A 58 3.28 0.46 -0.15
N LYS A 59 3.19 1.46 -1.03
CA LYS A 59 4.22 1.66 -2.07
C LYS A 59 5.55 2.14 -1.49
N LYS A 60 5.54 2.96 -0.43
CA LYS A 60 6.78 3.33 0.30
C LYS A 60 7.31 2.20 1.18
N THR A 61 6.47 1.28 1.65
CA THR A 61 6.94 0.03 2.27
C THR A 61 7.32 -0.99 1.21
N PHE A 62 8.09 -0.56 0.18
CA PHE A 62 8.66 -1.42 -0.84
C PHE A 62 9.28 -2.64 -0.14
N ILE A 63 8.60 -3.78 -0.25
CA ILE A 63 9.12 -5.06 0.17
C ILE A 63 10.20 -5.36 -0.85
N VAL A 64 11.43 -4.94 -0.53
CA VAL A 64 12.59 -5.38 -1.29
C VAL A 64 12.64 -6.89 -1.09
N THR A 65 12.20 -7.63 -2.09
CA THR A 65 12.32 -9.08 -2.11
C THR A 65 13.79 -9.35 -2.42
N ILE A 66 14.56 -9.57 -1.37
CA ILE A 66 15.99 -9.87 -1.46
C ILE A 66 16.17 -11.38 -1.41
N ASN A 67 17.02 -11.89 -2.30
CA ASN A 67 17.47 -13.28 -2.23
C ASN A 67 18.02 -13.56 -0.81
N SER A 68 17.73 -14.74 -0.27
CA SER A 68 18.24 -15.24 1.01
C SER A 68 19.75 -15.04 1.18
N GLU A 69 20.52 -15.23 0.12
CA GLU A 69 21.97 -15.04 0.11
C GLU A 69 22.35 -13.57 0.35
N LEU A 70 21.68 -12.64 -0.35
CA LEU A 70 21.89 -11.20 -0.20
C LEU A 70 21.44 -10.71 1.18
N TYR A 71 20.36 -11.29 1.73
CA TYR A 71 19.92 -11.01 3.10
C TYR A 71 20.98 -11.43 4.13
N SER A 72 21.60 -12.61 3.96
CA SER A 72 22.67 -13.07 4.85
C SER A 72 23.89 -12.14 4.83
N GLN A 73 24.25 -11.63 3.65
CA GLN A 73 25.36 -10.69 3.49
C GLN A 73 25.03 -9.35 4.15
N LEU A 74 23.82 -8.83 3.94
CA LEU A 74 23.35 -7.60 4.59
C LEU A 74 23.31 -7.74 6.12
N GLN A 75 22.97 -8.92 6.63
CA GLN A 75 22.95 -9.21 8.05
C GLN A 75 24.35 -9.20 8.67
N LYS A 76 25.36 -9.76 7.99
CA LYS A 76 26.76 -9.68 8.42
C LYS A 76 27.24 -8.22 8.47
N ILE A 77 27.00 -7.46 7.41
CA ILE A 77 27.38 -6.03 7.34
C ILE A 77 26.68 -5.22 8.45
N SER A 78 25.41 -5.53 8.74
CA SER A 78 24.65 -4.90 9.83
C SER A 78 25.27 -5.18 11.21
N GLN A 79 25.80 -6.38 11.43
CA GLN A 79 26.50 -6.74 12.67
C GLN A 79 27.87 -6.06 12.76
N ASP A 80 28.63 -6.02 11.67
CA ASP A 80 29.96 -5.40 11.63
C ASP A 80 29.91 -3.89 11.80
N GLU A 81 28.90 -3.22 11.22
CA GLU A 81 28.75 -1.77 11.28
C GLU A 81 27.87 -1.26 12.43
N ASN A 82 27.25 -2.16 13.22
CA ASN A 82 26.27 -1.84 14.26
C ASN A 82 25.15 -0.89 13.79
N LYS A 83 24.67 -1.11 12.55
CA LYS A 83 23.62 -0.31 11.89
C LYS A 83 22.47 -1.20 11.47
N SER A 84 21.26 -0.63 11.41
CA SER A 84 20.10 -1.34 10.86
C SER A 84 20.30 -1.66 9.39
N ILE A 85 19.87 -2.86 8.96
CA ILE A 85 19.80 -3.26 7.55
C ILE A 85 19.05 -2.20 6.72
N LYS A 86 18.02 -1.57 7.30
CA LYS A 86 17.26 -0.49 6.64
C LYS A 86 18.13 0.73 6.32
N ASP A 87 19.04 1.09 7.22
CA ASP A 87 19.91 2.25 7.06
C ASP A 87 21.01 1.97 6.03
N ILE A 88 21.53 0.73 6.01
CA ILE A 88 22.49 0.27 5.01
C ILE A 88 21.88 0.33 3.60
N ILE A 89 20.64 -0.15 3.45
CA ILE A 89 19.92 -0.11 2.17
C ILE A 89 19.63 1.33 1.74
N ASN A 90 19.13 2.17 2.65
CA ASN A 90 18.81 3.57 2.34
C ASN A 90 20.04 4.38 1.93
N ASN A 91 21.20 4.15 2.56
CA ASN A 91 22.44 4.81 2.18
C ASN A 91 22.89 4.37 0.78
N LYS A 92 22.88 3.07 0.50
CA LYS A 92 23.23 2.57 -0.84
C LYS A 92 22.30 3.04 -1.95
N ILE A 93 21.00 3.18 -1.68
CA ILE A 93 20.04 3.68 -2.67
C ILE A 93 20.27 5.17 -2.94
N LYS A 94 20.65 5.96 -1.93
CA LYS A 94 21.02 7.37 -2.10
C LYS A 94 22.29 7.55 -2.94
N ASP A 95 23.24 6.63 -2.84
CA ASP A 95 24.48 6.69 -3.64
C ASP A 95 24.24 6.34 -5.13
N ILE A 96 23.09 5.77 -5.48
CA ILE A 96 22.71 5.39 -6.85
C ILE A 96 21.77 6.43 -7.50
N SER A 97 21.16 7.33 -6.70
CA SER A 97 20.32 8.42 -7.18
C SER A 97 21.11 9.67 -7.51
#